data_AF-R1CH42-F1
#
_entry.id   AF-R1CH42-F1
#
_cell.length_a   1.000
_cell.length_b   1.000
_cell.length_c   1.000
_cell.angle_alpha   90.00
_cell.angle_beta   90.00
_cell.angle_gamma   90.00
#
_symmetry.space_group_name_H-M   'P 1'
#
loop_
_entity.id
_entity.type
_entity.pdbx_description
1 polymer ?
#
loop_
_entity_poly.entity_id
_entity_poly.type
_entity_poly.pdbx_seq_one_letter_code
_entity_poly.pdbx_strand_id
1 'polypeptide(L)'
;MSLRESLLAKPVKGDLCWTYIFYANVFIGCVQFSIVLPSLWIYLEGMGSTKAFYAAVVSAFSVGEAVGAILLGAVSSFAGVKPTLLFCCSLGAAGAAAYALAEAASNVSPGAGPWVALFGRLAQGIAAGGRQAVQQAYLARAAPPEQQTGLTAMMTTFACLGFIFGPAFGAAVGVIQPLAGTDAKFTRGRTRTQHDGFAIGVLTFDSLTLSGWFNSLADLFSLSLLACCFREIGPWGQHGATPSAAAESGAKGGGSQAQTTGVWACIIFFFIHFNGFAVQETITTPLVADWFGWDKTAANELFIASGVANLLCAAVMTALSTPREQPDGTMRQR
;
A
#
# COMPACT_ATOMS: atom_id res chain seq x y z
N MET A 1 -6.53 -7.39 -39.89
CA MET A 1 -7.16 -6.62 -38.80
C MET A 1 -6.22 -5.46 -38.50
N SER A 2 -6.68 -4.24 -38.73
CA SER A 2 -5.85 -3.04 -38.61
C SER A 2 -5.51 -2.77 -37.14
N LEU A 3 -4.28 -2.33 -36.83
CA LEU A 3 -3.83 -1.95 -35.47
C LEU A 3 -4.81 -0.99 -34.78
N ARG A 4 -5.53 -0.19 -35.59
CA ARG A 4 -6.56 0.76 -35.16
C ARG A 4 -7.86 0.08 -34.72
N GLU A 5 -8.21 -1.06 -35.30
CA GLU A 5 -9.40 -1.85 -34.91
C GLU A 5 -9.16 -2.61 -33.60
N SER A 6 -7.91 -3.03 -33.34
CA SER A 6 -7.51 -3.64 -32.06
C SER A 6 -7.55 -2.63 -30.89
N LEU A 7 -7.06 -1.40 -31.13
CA LEU A 7 -7.07 -0.32 -30.13
C LEU A 7 -8.47 0.26 -29.87
N LEU A 8 -9.40 0.13 -30.83
CA LEU A 8 -10.78 0.59 -30.72
C LEU A 8 -11.76 -0.50 -30.27
N ALA A 9 -11.29 -1.73 -30.05
CA ALA A 9 -12.09 -2.77 -29.43
C ALA A 9 -12.41 -2.35 -28.00
N LYS A 10 -13.60 -1.77 -27.81
CA LYS A 10 -14.14 -1.44 -26.48
C LYS A 10 -14.08 -2.72 -25.64
N PRO A 11 -13.47 -2.69 -24.44
CA PRO A 11 -13.51 -3.85 -23.56
C PRO A 11 -14.98 -4.23 -23.36
N VAL A 12 -15.28 -5.52 -23.57
CA VAL A 12 -16.62 -6.06 -23.31
C VAL A 12 -16.95 -5.67 -21.88
N LYS A 13 -18.00 -4.86 -21.72
CA LYS A 13 -18.37 -4.11 -20.51
C LYS A 13 -18.57 -4.97 -19.24
N GLY A 14 -18.41 -6.29 -19.31
CA GLY A 14 -18.57 -7.25 -18.20
C GLY A 14 -17.29 -7.95 -17.71
N ASP A 15 -16.14 -7.89 -18.42
CA ASP A 15 -15.03 -8.84 -18.19
C ASP A 15 -13.93 -8.35 -17.22
N LEU A 16 -13.98 -7.10 -16.75
CA LEU A 16 -12.93 -6.48 -15.93
C LEU A 16 -13.41 -5.95 -14.56
N CYS A 17 -14.55 -6.42 -14.03
CA CYS A 17 -15.01 -6.00 -12.70
C CYS A 17 -13.97 -6.23 -11.58
N TRP A 18 -13.07 -7.20 -11.76
CA TRP A 18 -11.98 -7.48 -10.83
C TRP A 18 -10.91 -6.38 -10.78
N THR A 19 -10.73 -5.57 -11.84
CA THR A 19 -9.69 -4.53 -11.88
C THR A 19 -10.00 -3.43 -10.87
N TYR A 20 -11.27 -3.01 -10.75
CA TYR A 20 -11.70 -2.02 -9.75
C TYR A 20 -11.48 -2.51 -8.33
N ILE A 21 -11.70 -3.81 -8.07
CA ILE A 21 -11.41 -4.41 -6.76
C ILE A 21 -9.91 -4.31 -6.47
N PHE A 22 -9.06 -4.59 -7.44
CA PHE A 22 -7.60 -4.49 -7.27
C PHE A 22 -7.15 -3.05 -7.10
N TYR A 23 -7.68 -2.10 -7.87
CA TYR A 23 -7.41 -0.67 -7.71
C TYR A 23 -7.77 -0.19 -6.30
N ALA A 24 -8.94 -0.57 -5.80
CA ALA A 24 -9.36 -0.23 -4.43
C ALA A 24 -8.43 -0.86 -3.39
N ASN A 25 -8.06 -2.14 -3.56
CA ASN A 25 -7.21 -2.85 -2.61
C ASN A 25 -5.78 -2.27 -2.57
N VAL A 26 -5.21 -1.94 -3.73
CA VAL A 26 -3.91 -1.27 -3.86
C VAL A 26 -3.95 0.11 -3.22
N PHE A 27 -4.97 0.91 -3.54
CA PHE A 27 -5.17 2.23 -2.93
C PHE A 27 -5.21 2.15 -1.40
N ILE A 28 -6.06 1.26 -0.88
CA ILE A 28 -6.21 1.03 0.56
C ILE A 28 -4.88 0.58 1.18
N GLY A 29 -4.16 -0.36 0.54
CA GLY A 29 -2.86 -0.83 1.00
C GLY A 29 -1.82 0.29 1.14
N CYS A 30 -1.77 1.20 0.17
CA CYS A 30 -0.86 2.35 0.21
C CYS A 30 -1.26 3.38 1.28
N VAL A 31 -2.57 3.63 1.46
CA VAL A 31 -3.07 4.46 2.57
C VAL A 31 -2.66 3.85 3.93
N GLN A 32 -2.84 2.53 4.10
CA GLN A 32 -2.51 1.81 5.34
C GLN A 32 -1.02 1.90 5.70
N PHE A 33 -0.14 1.83 4.70
CA PHE A 33 1.28 2.00 4.93
C PHE A 33 1.61 3.45 5.30
N SER A 34 1.08 4.40 4.53
CA SER A 34 1.43 5.81 4.64
C SER A 34 0.87 6.48 5.91
N ILE A 35 -0.29 6.06 6.41
CA ILE A 35 -0.86 6.59 7.67
C ILE A 35 -0.01 6.25 8.92
N VAL A 36 0.81 5.20 8.85
CA VAL A 36 1.59 4.72 10.00
C VAL A 36 2.89 5.51 10.14
N LEU A 37 3.63 5.76 9.06
CA LEU A 37 5.00 6.27 9.13
C LEU A 37 5.17 7.62 9.85
N PRO A 38 4.33 8.65 9.61
CA PRO A 38 4.45 9.92 10.32
C PRO A 38 4.25 9.81 11.83
N SER A 39 3.53 8.79 12.28
CA SER A 39 3.21 8.58 13.70
C SER A 39 4.06 7.51 14.40
N LEU A 40 4.75 6.67 13.62
CA LEU A 40 5.43 5.48 14.13
C LEU A 40 6.55 5.81 15.12
N TRP A 41 7.36 6.82 14.84
CA TRP A 41 8.44 7.23 15.76
C TRP A 41 7.85 7.68 17.10
N ILE A 42 6.88 8.59 17.07
CA ILE A 42 6.23 9.14 18.27
C ILE A 42 5.53 8.03 19.07
N TYR A 43 4.91 7.06 18.39
CA TYR A 43 4.28 5.90 19.03
C TYR A 43 5.27 5.00 19.77
N LEU A 44 6.41 4.69 19.16
CA LEU A 44 7.46 3.88 19.78
C LEU A 44 8.19 4.63 20.90
N GLU A 45 8.50 5.92 20.69
CA GLU A 45 9.08 6.79 21.71
C GLU A 45 8.17 6.91 22.94
N GLY A 46 6.85 7.01 22.72
CA GLY A 46 5.83 7.01 23.77
C GLY A 46 5.75 5.70 24.58
N MET A 47 6.38 4.61 24.10
CA MET A 47 6.56 3.35 24.84
C MET A 47 7.98 3.18 25.41
N GLY A 48 8.80 4.23 25.38
CA GLY A 48 10.19 4.19 25.86
C GLY A 48 11.16 3.48 24.92
N SER A 49 10.84 3.39 23.63
CA SER A 49 11.71 2.74 22.63
C SER A 49 12.84 3.64 22.13
N THR A 50 13.82 3.05 21.45
CA THR A 50 14.99 3.75 20.90
C THR A 50 14.89 3.95 19.39
N LYS A 51 15.63 4.91 18.83
CA LYS A 51 15.71 5.15 17.37
C LYS A 51 16.24 3.94 16.60
N ALA A 52 17.15 3.17 17.19
CA ALA A 52 17.64 1.93 16.61
C ALA A 52 16.53 0.88 16.49
N PHE A 53 15.68 0.77 17.52
CA PHE A 53 14.53 -0.14 17.48
C PHE A 53 13.45 0.35 16.51
N TYR A 54 13.21 1.66 16.40
CA TYR A 54 12.37 2.23 15.34
C TYR A 54 12.83 1.81 13.95
N ALA A 55 14.13 1.90 13.66
CA ALA A 55 14.68 1.44 12.38
C ALA A 55 14.45 -0.07 12.17
N ALA A 56 14.52 -0.89 13.22
CA ALA A 56 14.18 -2.30 13.15
C ALA A 56 12.70 -2.55 12.84
N VAL A 57 11.78 -1.78 13.43
CA VAL A 57 10.32 -1.89 13.17
C VAL A 57 9.99 -1.47 11.74
N VAL A 58 10.60 -0.39 11.23
CA VAL A 58 10.44 0.03 9.83
C VAL A 58 10.97 -1.06 8.88
N SER A 59 12.18 -1.55 9.15
CA SER A 59 12.82 -2.60 8.35
C SER A 59 12.04 -3.92 8.38
N ALA A 60 11.41 -4.27 9.50
CA ALA A 60 10.61 -5.48 9.65
C ALA A 60 9.44 -5.50 8.66
N PHE A 61 8.80 -4.35 8.39
CA PHE A 61 7.76 -4.27 7.37
C PHE A 61 8.32 -4.63 5.98
N SER A 62 9.43 -4.00 5.56
CA SER A 62 10.03 -4.22 4.25
C SER A 62 10.57 -5.66 4.06
N VAL A 63 11.18 -6.23 5.10
CA VAL A 63 11.59 -7.64 5.11
C VAL A 63 10.37 -8.54 4.98
N GLY A 64 9.31 -8.25 5.73
CA GLY A 64 8.04 -8.95 5.64
C GLY A 64 7.47 -8.89 4.23
N GLU A 65 7.47 -7.72 3.60
CA GLU A 65 6.98 -7.51 2.23
C GLU A 65 7.75 -8.35 1.21
N ALA A 66 9.08 -8.35 1.26
CA ALA A 66 9.90 -9.19 0.39
C ALA A 66 9.62 -10.69 0.59
N VAL A 67 9.55 -11.14 1.84
CA VAL A 67 9.25 -12.54 2.19
C VAL A 67 7.84 -12.94 1.75
N GLY A 68 6.85 -12.07 2.00
CA GLY A 68 5.46 -12.28 1.63
C GLY A 68 5.28 -12.38 0.12
N ALA A 69 5.94 -11.51 -0.64
CA ALA A 69 5.91 -11.54 -2.10
C ALA A 69 6.41 -12.88 -2.67
N ILE A 70 7.52 -13.40 -2.12
CA ILE A 70 8.10 -14.68 -2.56
C ILE A 70 7.21 -15.85 -2.13
N LEU A 71 6.91 -15.95 -0.83
CA LEU A 71 6.20 -17.10 -0.26
C LEU A 71 4.74 -17.15 -0.70
N LEU A 72 3.99 -16.07 -0.52
CA LEU A 72 2.56 -16.04 -0.83
C LEU A 72 2.30 -15.92 -2.33
N GLY A 73 3.22 -15.30 -3.08
CA GLY A 73 3.24 -15.38 -4.54
C GLY A 73 3.34 -16.82 -5.03
N ALA A 74 4.29 -17.60 -4.49
CA ALA A 74 4.38 -19.03 -4.78
C ALA A 74 3.11 -19.78 -4.35
N VAL A 75 2.57 -19.50 -3.16
CA VAL A 75 1.33 -20.11 -2.64
C VAL A 75 0.14 -19.91 -3.55
N SER A 76 -0.02 -18.73 -4.14
CA SER A 76 -1.14 -18.47 -5.07
C SER A 76 -1.14 -19.36 -6.30
N SER A 77 0.02 -19.89 -6.69
CA SER A 77 0.14 -20.75 -7.87
C SER A 77 -0.50 -22.13 -7.65
N PHE A 78 -0.55 -22.59 -6.40
CA PHE A 78 -1.12 -23.88 -6.04
C PHE A 78 -2.45 -23.80 -5.26
N ALA A 79 -2.60 -22.80 -4.39
CA ALA A 79 -3.82 -22.62 -3.59
C ALA A 79 -4.93 -21.86 -4.35
N GLY A 80 -4.59 -21.14 -5.42
CA GLY A 80 -5.50 -20.26 -6.16
C GLY A 80 -5.43 -18.81 -5.68
N VAL A 81 -5.85 -17.86 -6.53
CA VAL A 81 -5.69 -16.42 -6.26
C VAL A 81 -6.59 -15.96 -5.13
N LYS A 82 -7.88 -16.30 -5.18
CA LYS A 82 -8.86 -15.85 -4.17
C LYS A 82 -8.48 -16.25 -2.73
N PRO A 83 -8.22 -17.53 -2.39
CA PRO A 83 -7.91 -17.92 -1.02
C PRO A 83 -6.59 -17.32 -0.52
N THR A 84 -5.58 -17.17 -1.38
CA THR A 84 -4.34 -16.50 -0.97
C THR A 84 -4.55 -15.03 -0.66
N LEU A 85 -5.33 -14.30 -1.46
CA LEU A 85 -5.65 -12.90 -1.17
C LEU A 85 -6.46 -12.73 0.13
N LEU A 86 -7.42 -13.63 0.39
CA LEU A 86 -8.17 -13.64 1.64
C LEU A 86 -7.26 -13.88 2.85
N PHE A 87 -6.34 -14.85 2.75
CA PHE A 87 -5.34 -15.10 3.78
C PHE A 87 -4.46 -13.87 4.03
N CYS A 88 -4.00 -13.20 2.98
CA CYS A 88 -3.21 -11.98 3.12
C CYS A 88 -4.00 -10.88 3.86
N CYS A 89 -5.27 -10.66 3.50
CA CYS A 89 -6.09 -9.64 4.18
C CYS A 89 -6.35 -10.01 5.65
N SER A 90 -6.58 -11.29 5.96
CA SER A 90 -6.74 -11.76 7.35
C SER A 90 -5.46 -11.54 8.17
N LEU A 91 -4.30 -11.88 7.60
CA LEU A 91 -3.00 -11.69 8.24
C LEU A 91 -2.68 -10.20 8.44
N GLY A 92 -3.01 -9.37 7.45
CA GLY A 92 -2.89 -7.91 7.54
C GLY A 92 -3.75 -7.34 8.65
N ALA A 93 -5.03 -7.71 8.70
CA ALA A 93 -5.97 -7.27 9.73
C ALA A 93 -5.50 -7.65 11.14
N ALA A 94 -5.01 -8.88 11.31
CA ALA A 94 -4.46 -9.36 12.58
C ALA A 94 -3.17 -8.62 12.96
N GLY A 95 -2.25 -8.39 12.01
CA GLY A 95 -1.03 -7.63 12.25
C GLY A 95 -1.28 -6.16 12.58
N ALA A 96 -2.26 -5.54 11.94
CA ALA A 96 -2.70 -4.17 12.23
C ALA A 96 -3.38 -4.06 13.60
N ALA A 97 -4.22 -5.03 13.97
CA ALA A 97 -4.81 -5.10 15.30
C ALA A 97 -3.73 -5.30 16.39
N ALA A 98 -2.75 -6.18 16.15
CA ALA A 98 -1.61 -6.36 17.06
C ALA A 98 -0.83 -5.05 17.24
N TYR A 99 -0.57 -4.32 16.14
CA TYR A 99 0.08 -3.01 16.20
C TYR A 99 -0.72 -1.99 17.03
N ALA A 100 -2.06 -1.95 16.87
CA ALA A 100 -2.94 -1.08 17.65
C ALA A 100 -2.96 -1.45 19.14
N LEU A 101 -2.79 -2.73 19.47
CA LEU A 101 -2.74 -3.26 20.83
C LEU A 101 -1.35 -3.20 21.48
N ALA A 102 -0.33 -2.72 20.78
CA ALA A 102 1.04 -2.67 21.29
C ALA A 102 1.15 -1.83 22.57
N GLU A 103 0.43 -0.71 22.66
CA GLU A 103 0.38 0.10 23.88
C GLU A 103 -0.23 -0.67 25.06
N ALA A 104 -1.32 -1.38 24.81
CA ALA A 104 -1.96 -2.20 25.83
C ALA A 104 -1.04 -3.31 26.35
N ALA A 105 -0.21 -3.88 25.48
CA ALA A 105 0.80 -4.86 25.87
C ALA A 105 1.90 -4.26 26.77
N SER A 106 2.27 -2.99 26.57
CA SER A 106 3.20 -2.28 27.46
C SER A 106 2.65 -2.11 28.89
N ASN A 107 1.33 -2.04 29.06
CA ASN A 107 0.69 -1.97 30.38
C ASN A 107 0.75 -3.30 31.14
N VAL A 108 0.85 -4.43 30.42
CA VAL A 108 0.95 -5.77 31.02
C VAL A 108 2.41 -6.10 31.38
N SER A 109 3.35 -5.76 30.49
CA SER A 109 4.77 -6.02 30.71
C SER A 109 5.63 -4.88 30.16
N PRO A 110 6.46 -4.22 31.01
CA PRO A 110 7.38 -3.18 30.56
C PRO A 110 8.31 -3.72 29.46
N GLY A 111 8.18 -3.16 28.26
CA GLY A 111 9.00 -3.54 27.09
C GLY A 111 8.34 -4.50 26.10
N ALA A 112 7.16 -5.08 26.40
CA ALA A 112 6.47 -5.97 25.46
C ALA A 112 5.84 -5.23 24.26
N GLY A 113 5.35 -4.00 24.46
CA GLY A 113 4.67 -3.25 23.41
C GLY A 113 5.49 -2.98 22.15
N PRO A 114 6.74 -2.48 22.25
CA PRO A 114 7.59 -2.29 21.07
C PRO A 114 7.77 -3.59 20.25
N TRP A 115 7.91 -4.74 20.90
CA TRP A 115 7.98 -6.03 20.21
C TRP A 115 6.67 -6.43 19.54
N VAL A 116 5.53 -6.19 20.18
CA VAL A 116 4.20 -6.41 19.58
C VAL A 116 4.02 -5.53 18.34
N ALA A 117 4.45 -4.28 18.39
CA ALA A 117 4.45 -3.38 17.23
C ALA A 117 5.37 -3.91 16.10
N LEU A 118 6.56 -4.41 16.44
CA LEU A 118 7.50 -5.01 15.49
C LEU A 118 6.88 -6.21 14.76
N PHE A 119 6.34 -7.18 15.51
CA PHE A 119 5.72 -8.37 14.92
C PHE A 119 4.43 -8.03 14.16
N GLY A 120 3.64 -7.07 14.65
CA GLY A 120 2.48 -6.55 13.93
C GLY A 120 2.86 -5.93 12.59
N ARG A 121 3.97 -5.17 12.53
CA ARG A 121 4.48 -4.57 11.29
C ARG A 121 5.08 -5.61 10.35
N LEU A 122 5.78 -6.62 10.87
CA LEU A 122 6.27 -7.75 10.08
C LEU A 122 5.11 -8.50 9.40
N ALA A 123 4.06 -8.83 10.16
CA ALA A 123 2.87 -9.51 9.64
C ALA A 123 2.13 -8.67 8.58
N GLN A 124 1.97 -7.36 8.81
CA GLN A 124 1.42 -6.44 7.82
C GLN A 124 2.28 -6.40 6.54
N GLY A 125 3.61 -6.41 6.67
CA GLY A 125 4.54 -6.50 5.54
C GLY A 125 4.33 -7.77 4.73
N ILE A 126 4.31 -8.93 5.38
CA ILE A 126 4.06 -10.23 4.72
C ILE A 126 2.73 -10.23 3.96
N ALA A 127 1.68 -9.71 4.59
CA ALA A 127 0.37 -9.57 3.97
C ALA A 127 0.37 -8.61 2.76
N ALA A 128 1.06 -7.48 2.85
CA ALA A 128 1.15 -6.49 1.77
C ALA A 128 1.92 -7.05 0.56
N GLY A 129 3.11 -7.61 0.79
CA GLY A 129 3.94 -8.18 -0.27
C GLY A 129 3.26 -9.37 -0.96
N GLY A 130 2.60 -10.23 -0.18
CA GLY A 130 1.79 -11.32 -0.73
C GLY A 130 0.65 -10.81 -1.62
N ARG A 131 -0.13 -9.83 -1.15
CA ARG A 131 -1.18 -9.21 -1.98
C ARG A 131 -0.64 -8.65 -3.28
N GLN A 132 0.45 -7.88 -3.21
CA GLN A 132 1.03 -7.22 -4.38
C GLN A 132 1.50 -8.24 -5.42
N ALA A 133 2.24 -9.27 -4.99
CA ALA A 133 2.73 -10.32 -5.88
C ALA A 133 1.58 -11.07 -6.57
N VAL A 134 0.56 -11.45 -5.78
CA VAL A 134 -0.59 -12.22 -6.28
C VAL A 134 -1.46 -11.40 -7.23
N GLN A 135 -1.70 -10.12 -6.93
CA GLN A 135 -2.48 -9.23 -7.81
C GLN A 135 -1.77 -8.98 -9.14
N GLN A 136 -0.45 -8.74 -9.13
CA GLN A 136 0.32 -8.53 -10.36
C GLN A 136 0.38 -9.80 -11.21
N ALA A 137 0.59 -10.97 -10.59
CA ALA A 137 0.56 -12.26 -11.27
C ALA A 137 -0.83 -12.56 -11.87
N TYR A 138 -1.90 -12.23 -11.15
CA TYR A 138 -3.26 -12.39 -11.65
C TYR A 138 -3.55 -11.47 -12.83
N LEU A 139 -3.18 -10.18 -12.74
CA LEU A 139 -3.34 -9.23 -13.84
C LEU A 139 -2.64 -9.71 -15.11
N ALA A 140 -1.38 -10.16 -14.99
CA ALA A 140 -0.60 -10.66 -16.12
C ALA A 140 -1.21 -11.90 -16.79
N ARG A 141 -2.05 -12.67 -16.08
CA ARG A 141 -2.72 -13.87 -16.60
C ARG A 141 -4.14 -13.61 -17.09
N ALA A 142 -4.87 -12.74 -16.43
CA ALA A 142 -6.29 -12.51 -16.64
C ALA A 142 -6.56 -11.41 -17.68
N ALA A 143 -5.67 -10.43 -17.81
CA ALA A 143 -5.85 -9.31 -18.73
C ALA A 143 -5.34 -9.61 -20.15
N PRO A 144 -5.98 -9.02 -21.18
CA PRO A 144 -5.48 -9.04 -22.56
C PRO A 144 -4.06 -8.45 -22.64
N PRO A 145 -3.12 -9.06 -23.38
CA PRO A 145 -1.73 -8.59 -23.49
C PRO A 145 -1.61 -7.10 -23.84
N GLU A 146 -2.51 -6.59 -24.68
CA GLU A 146 -2.53 -5.20 -25.14
C GLU A 146 -2.92 -4.21 -24.02
N GLN A 147 -3.63 -4.69 -22.99
CA GLN A 147 -4.12 -3.88 -21.88
C GLN A 147 -3.27 -4.02 -20.61
N GLN A 148 -2.40 -5.04 -20.51
CA GLN A 148 -1.61 -5.32 -19.30
C GLN A 148 -0.82 -4.09 -18.85
N THR A 149 -0.08 -3.45 -19.76
CA THR A 149 0.69 -2.24 -19.43
C THR A 149 -0.20 -1.10 -18.90
N GLY A 150 -1.35 -0.88 -19.53
CA GLY A 150 -2.30 0.15 -19.09
C GLY A 150 -2.90 -0.14 -17.72
N LEU A 151 -3.28 -1.41 -17.46
CA LEU A 151 -3.85 -1.82 -16.18
C LEU A 151 -2.80 -1.76 -15.06
N THR A 152 -1.56 -2.17 -15.33
CA THR A 152 -0.44 -2.04 -14.38
C THR A 152 -0.16 -0.56 -14.07
N ALA A 153 -0.16 0.32 -15.08
CA ALA A 153 0.00 1.77 -14.89
C ALA A 153 -1.13 2.36 -14.03
N MET A 154 -2.37 1.92 -14.23
CA MET A 154 -3.49 2.31 -13.37
C MET A 154 -3.33 1.81 -11.94
N MET A 155 -2.89 0.56 -11.71
CA MET A 155 -2.58 0.08 -10.35
C MET A 155 -1.54 0.97 -9.66
N THR A 156 -0.45 1.32 -10.35
CA THR A 156 0.56 2.23 -9.82
C THR A 156 -0.01 3.63 -9.54
N THR A 157 -0.92 4.13 -10.39
CA THR A 157 -1.60 5.42 -10.16
C THR A 157 -2.40 5.40 -8.86
N PHE A 158 -3.20 4.35 -8.63
CA PHE A 158 -3.95 4.18 -7.37
C PHE A 158 -3.02 4.00 -6.16
N ALA A 159 -1.87 3.33 -6.33
CA ALA A 159 -0.86 3.24 -5.29
C ALA A 159 -0.32 4.62 -4.91
N CYS A 160 0.09 5.43 -5.89
CA CYS A 160 0.55 6.81 -5.67
C CYS A 160 -0.51 7.68 -5.00
N LEU A 161 -1.77 7.59 -5.43
CA LEU A 161 -2.88 8.29 -4.77
C LEU A 161 -3.00 7.86 -3.31
N GLY A 162 -2.89 6.56 -3.01
CA GLY A 162 -2.94 6.07 -1.63
C GLY A 162 -1.83 6.65 -0.75
N PHE A 163 -0.59 6.73 -1.26
CA PHE A 163 0.51 7.38 -0.54
C PHE A 163 0.29 8.88 -0.31
N ILE A 164 -0.35 9.58 -1.26
CA ILE A 164 -0.65 11.02 -1.12
C ILE A 164 -1.76 11.26 -0.09
N PHE A 165 -2.82 10.43 -0.11
CA PHE A 165 -3.95 10.59 0.79
C PHE A 165 -3.70 10.00 2.19
N GLY A 166 -2.77 9.06 2.35
CA GLY A 166 -2.46 8.39 3.62
C GLY A 166 -2.27 9.34 4.80
N PRO A 167 -1.37 10.34 4.73
CA PRO A 167 -1.12 11.27 5.83
C PRO A 167 -2.34 12.18 6.09
N ALA A 168 -3.11 12.52 5.06
CA ALA A 168 -4.35 13.29 5.20
C ALA A 168 -5.42 12.51 5.98
N PHE A 169 -5.56 11.20 5.74
CA PHE A 169 -6.39 10.33 6.57
C PHE A 169 -5.86 10.26 8.01
N GLY A 170 -4.54 10.18 8.20
CA GLY A 170 -3.92 10.21 9.53
C GLY A 170 -4.18 11.51 10.31
N ALA A 171 -4.18 12.64 9.62
CA ALA A 171 -4.54 13.93 10.19
C ALA A 171 -6.03 14.01 10.51
N ALA A 172 -6.92 13.58 9.59
CA ALA A 172 -8.36 13.58 9.81
C ALA A 172 -8.78 12.70 11.00
N VAL A 173 -8.15 11.53 11.15
CA VAL A 173 -8.34 10.63 12.29
C VAL A 173 -7.85 11.29 13.60
N GLY A 174 -6.79 12.10 13.55
CA GLY A 174 -6.35 12.91 14.70
C GLY A 174 -7.33 14.02 15.08
N VAL A 175 -8.03 14.61 14.11
CA VAL A 175 -9.06 15.66 14.32
C VAL A 175 -10.38 15.11 14.89
N ILE A 176 -10.56 13.79 14.96
CA ILE A 176 -11.71 13.19 15.66
C ILE A 176 -11.53 13.26 17.20
N GLN A 177 -10.31 13.43 17.71
CA GLN A 177 -10.06 13.58 19.17
C GLN A 177 -10.73 14.84 19.78
N PRO A 178 -10.63 16.05 19.18
CA PRO A 178 -11.31 17.23 19.71
C PRO A 178 -12.84 17.12 19.75
N LEU A 179 -13.48 16.38 18.84
CA LEU A 179 -14.93 16.15 18.85
C LEU A 179 -15.38 15.21 19.98
N ALA A 180 -14.45 14.40 20.51
CA ALA A 180 -14.65 13.54 21.68
C ALA A 180 -14.28 14.23 23.01
N GLY A 181 -13.90 15.51 23.00
CA GLY A 181 -13.76 16.35 24.20
C GLY A 181 -12.39 16.37 24.87
N THR A 182 -11.29 16.12 24.15
CA THR A 182 -9.93 16.26 24.73
C THR A 182 -9.05 17.22 23.93
N ASP A 183 -8.91 18.44 24.45
CA ASP A 183 -7.89 19.41 24.05
C ASP A 183 -6.52 18.98 24.62
N ALA A 184 -5.63 18.45 23.79
CA ALA A 184 -4.24 18.28 24.21
C ALA A 184 -3.26 18.53 23.06
N LYS A 185 -2.57 19.68 23.13
CA LYS A 185 -1.37 19.97 22.35
C LYS A 185 -0.20 19.16 22.91
N PHE A 186 0.47 18.39 22.06
CA PHE A 186 1.67 17.65 22.40
C PHE A 186 2.74 18.59 22.94
N THR A 187 3.12 18.43 24.22
CA THR A 187 4.18 19.23 24.86
C THR A 187 5.28 18.29 25.32
N ARG A 188 6.49 18.49 24.77
CA ARG A 188 7.71 17.68 25.04
C ARG A 188 8.01 17.64 26.54
N GLY A 189 8.23 16.43 27.09
CA GLY A 189 8.76 16.22 28.44
C GLY A 189 7.74 15.91 29.55
N ARG A 190 6.45 15.72 29.26
CA ARG A 190 5.48 15.26 30.26
C ARG A 190 5.48 13.73 30.35
N THR A 191 5.71 13.19 31.54
CA THR A 191 5.41 11.78 31.85
C THR A 191 3.96 11.50 31.47
N ARG A 192 3.76 10.52 30.58
CA ARG A 192 2.48 10.12 29.99
C ARG A 192 1.57 9.52 31.06
N THR A 193 0.85 10.35 31.81
CA THR A 193 -0.15 9.92 32.81
C THR A 193 -1.58 10.33 32.48
N GLN A 194 -1.88 10.67 31.23
CA GLN A 194 -3.26 10.95 30.82
C GLN A 194 -3.54 10.31 29.47
N HIS A 195 -4.49 9.36 29.45
CA HIS A 195 -5.05 8.81 28.23
C HIS A 195 -5.75 9.97 27.48
N ASP A 196 -5.09 10.54 26.48
CA ASP A 196 -5.65 11.55 25.60
C ASP A 196 -6.66 10.95 24.60
N GLY A 197 -7.37 9.87 24.97
CA GLY A 197 -8.26 9.12 24.10
C GLY A 197 -9.28 8.30 24.90
N PHE A 198 -10.22 7.68 24.20
CA PHE A 198 -11.23 6.82 24.81
C PHE A 198 -10.68 5.39 24.93
N ALA A 199 -10.90 4.74 26.07
CA ALA A 199 -10.48 3.36 26.30
C ALA A 199 -11.68 2.49 26.69
N ILE A 200 -11.81 1.32 26.07
CA ILE A 200 -12.74 0.27 26.48
C ILE A 200 -11.91 -0.91 26.97
N GLY A 201 -11.72 -0.99 28.28
CA GLY A 201 -10.88 -2.03 28.90
C GLY A 201 -9.43 -1.92 28.44
N VAL A 202 -8.94 -2.96 27.77
CA VAL A 202 -7.56 -3.06 27.24
C VAL A 202 -7.42 -2.32 25.90
N LEU A 203 -8.52 -1.98 25.24
CA LEU A 203 -8.52 -1.31 23.93
C LEU A 203 -8.38 0.21 24.12
N THR A 204 -7.28 0.78 23.62
CA THR A 204 -7.05 2.22 23.61
C THR A 204 -7.34 2.79 22.21
N PHE A 205 -8.09 3.88 22.17
CA PHE A 205 -8.41 4.65 20.96
C PHE A 205 -7.90 6.08 21.14
N ASP A 206 -6.59 6.24 20.95
CA ASP A 206 -5.93 7.55 20.84
C ASP A 206 -5.45 7.77 19.40
N SER A 207 -4.98 8.96 19.06
CA SER A 207 -4.53 9.24 17.68
C SER A 207 -3.38 8.37 17.20
N LEU A 208 -2.59 7.74 18.09
CA LEU A 208 -1.47 6.88 17.71
C LEU A 208 -1.95 5.44 17.44
N THR A 209 -2.86 4.90 18.25
CA THR A 209 -3.45 3.57 18.06
C THR A 209 -4.53 3.54 16.98
N LEU A 210 -5.20 4.66 16.73
CA LEU A 210 -6.23 4.79 15.69
C LEU A 210 -5.70 4.48 14.28
N SER A 211 -4.43 4.78 13.98
CA SER A 211 -3.82 4.37 12.70
C SER A 211 -3.82 2.83 12.54
N GLY A 212 -3.56 2.09 13.62
CA GLY A 212 -3.60 0.63 13.62
C GLY A 212 -5.03 0.07 13.49
N TRP A 213 -5.99 0.67 14.21
CA TRP A 213 -7.41 0.28 14.10
C TRP A 213 -7.98 0.56 12.71
N PHE A 214 -7.68 1.73 12.15
CA PHE A 214 -8.03 2.08 10.78
C PHE A 214 -7.48 1.03 9.80
N ASN A 215 -6.20 0.66 9.93
CA ASN A 215 -5.60 -0.35 9.07
C ASN A 215 -6.29 -1.70 9.19
N SER A 216 -6.61 -2.14 10.41
CA SER A 216 -7.29 -3.40 10.65
C SER A 216 -8.68 -3.43 10.02
N LEU A 217 -9.47 -2.35 10.18
CA LEU A 217 -10.78 -2.20 9.56
C LEU A 217 -10.69 -2.15 8.03
N ALA A 218 -9.68 -1.47 7.49
CA ALA A 218 -9.46 -1.37 6.05
C ALA A 218 -9.06 -2.73 5.42
N ASP A 219 -8.32 -3.57 6.15
CA ASP A 219 -8.01 -4.94 5.73
C ASP A 219 -9.25 -5.84 5.83
N LEU A 220 -10.09 -5.69 6.86
CA LEU A 220 -11.36 -6.40 6.96
C LEU A 220 -12.32 -5.99 5.83
N PHE A 221 -12.39 -4.71 5.50
CA PHE A 221 -13.17 -4.24 4.35
C PHE A 221 -12.65 -4.83 3.03
N SER A 222 -11.32 -4.82 2.83
CA SER A 222 -10.68 -5.43 1.66
C SER A 222 -10.94 -6.94 1.59
N LEU A 223 -10.92 -7.63 2.73
CA LEU A 223 -11.28 -9.03 2.87
C LEU A 223 -12.74 -9.27 2.47
N SER A 224 -13.68 -8.48 2.99
CA SER A 224 -15.10 -8.58 2.64
C SER A 224 -15.33 -8.32 1.15
N LEU A 225 -14.69 -7.31 0.58
CA LEU A 225 -14.77 -6.99 -0.84
C LEU A 225 -14.27 -8.16 -1.70
N LEU A 226 -13.15 -8.78 -1.33
CA LEU A 226 -12.62 -9.96 -2.03
C LEU A 226 -13.51 -11.20 -1.81
N ALA A 227 -14.04 -11.40 -0.61
CA ALA A 227 -14.88 -12.55 -0.31
C ALA A 227 -16.19 -12.51 -1.12
N CYS A 228 -16.86 -11.36 -1.11
CA CYS A 228 -18.19 -11.18 -1.69
C CYS A 228 -18.16 -10.85 -3.20
N CYS A 229 -17.21 -10.03 -3.65
CA CYS A 229 -17.26 -9.45 -5.00
C CYS A 229 -16.20 -10.02 -5.95
N PHE A 230 -15.06 -10.51 -5.44
CA PHE A 230 -14.02 -11.05 -6.31
C PHE A 230 -14.36 -12.47 -6.74
N ARG A 231 -14.44 -12.65 -8.06
CA ARG A 231 -14.60 -13.95 -8.72
C ARG A 231 -13.40 -14.17 -9.63
N GLU A 232 -12.72 -15.29 -9.38
CA GLU A 232 -11.54 -15.67 -10.15
C GLU A 232 -11.98 -16.10 -11.57
N ILE A 233 -11.57 -15.33 -12.57
CA ILE A 233 -11.61 -15.71 -13.97
C ILE A 233 -10.34 -16.50 -14.34
N GLY A 234 -10.50 -17.46 -15.26
CA GLY A 234 -9.40 -18.25 -15.80
C GLY A 234 -8.46 -17.43 -16.70
N PRO A 235 -7.35 -18.02 -17.16
CA PRO A 235 -6.40 -17.33 -18.04
C PRO A 235 -7.07 -16.74 -19.28
N TRP A 236 -6.56 -15.58 -19.71
CA TRP A 236 -6.99 -14.93 -20.94
C TRP A 236 -6.89 -15.91 -22.12
N GLY A 237 -7.93 -15.97 -22.96
CA GLY A 237 -7.98 -16.87 -24.13
C GLY A 237 -8.48 -18.30 -23.86
N GLN A 238 -8.66 -18.72 -22.60
CA GLN A 238 -9.29 -20.01 -22.27
C GLN A 238 -10.82 -19.92 -22.05
N HIS A 239 -11.41 -18.74 -22.28
CA HIS A 239 -12.86 -18.54 -22.22
C HIS A 239 -13.52 -19.23 -23.43
N GLY A 240 -13.75 -20.55 -23.31
CA GLY A 240 -14.39 -21.38 -24.35
C GLY A 240 -13.49 -22.41 -25.05
N ALA A 241 -12.22 -22.56 -24.67
CA ALA A 241 -11.33 -23.57 -25.27
C ALA A 241 -11.48 -24.94 -24.57
N THR A 242 -11.60 -26.01 -25.35
CA THR A 242 -11.59 -27.39 -24.81
C THR A 242 -10.24 -27.71 -24.16
N PRO A 243 -10.20 -28.59 -23.12
CA PRO A 243 -9.00 -28.85 -22.31
C PRO A 243 -7.74 -29.21 -23.10
N SER A 244 -7.89 -29.76 -24.31
CA SER A 244 -6.79 -30.18 -25.19
C SER A 244 -6.01 -29.01 -25.80
N ALA A 245 -6.65 -27.87 -26.08
CA ALA A 245 -5.99 -26.71 -26.72
C ALA A 245 -5.20 -25.86 -25.70
N ALA A 246 -5.62 -25.87 -24.43
CA ALA A 246 -4.93 -25.19 -23.34
C ALA A 246 -3.53 -25.78 -23.06
N ALA A 247 -3.41 -27.11 -23.15
CA ALA A 247 -2.17 -27.84 -22.90
C ALA A 247 -1.07 -27.56 -23.94
N GLU A 248 -1.44 -27.33 -25.21
CA GLU A 248 -0.48 -27.01 -26.27
C GLU A 248 0.00 -25.56 -26.24
N SER A 249 -0.81 -24.61 -25.74
CA SER A 249 -0.43 -23.20 -25.62
C SER A 249 0.60 -22.93 -24.51
N GLY A 250 0.59 -23.74 -23.44
CA GLY A 250 1.54 -23.64 -22.33
C GLY A 250 2.98 -24.04 -22.69
N ALA A 251 3.16 -24.81 -23.78
CA ALA A 251 4.46 -25.31 -24.22
C ALA A 251 5.17 -24.40 -25.24
N LYS A 252 4.51 -23.35 -25.77
CA LYS A 252 5.08 -22.42 -26.75
C LYS A 252 5.28 -21.00 -26.19
N GLY A 253 5.56 -20.88 -24.89
CA GLY A 253 6.16 -19.69 -24.31
C GLY A 253 7.66 -19.60 -24.63
N GLY A 254 8.02 -19.60 -25.93
CA GLY A 254 9.36 -19.28 -26.38
C GLY A 254 9.61 -17.80 -26.17
N GLY A 255 9.78 -17.39 -24.91
CA GLY A 255 10.24 -16.07 -24.56
C GLY A 255 11.64 -15.91 -25.13
N SER A 256 11.76 -15.12 -26.21
CA SER A 256 13.00 -14.44 -26.55
C SER A 256 13.67 -14.02 -25.25
N GLN A 257 14.97 -14.32 -25.13
CA GLN A 257 15.85 -13.91 -24.06
C GLN A 257 15.72 -12.40 -23.87
N ALA A 258 14.67 -11.97 -23.16
CA ALA A 258 14.35 -10.58 -22.89
C ALA A 258 15.59 -10.06 -22.21
N GLN A 259 16.30 -9.15 -22.90
CA GLN A 259 17.68 -8.77 -22.61
C GLN A 259 17.87 -8.72 -21.10
N THR A 260 18.47 -9.77 -20.53
CA THR A 260 18.58 -9.97 -19.08
C THR A 260 19.26 -8.74 -18.45
N THR A 261 20.18 -8.15 -19.20
CA THR A 261 20.82 -6.85 -18.93
C THR A 261 19.84 -5.70 -18.75
N GLY A 262 18.83 -5.56 -19.60
CA GLY A 262 17.80 -4.51 -19.50
C GLY A 262 16.93 -4.68 -18.25
N VAL A 263 16.53 -5.91 -17.94
CA VAL A 263 15.77 -6.21 -16.70
C VAL A 263 16.61 -5.86 -15.46
N TRP A 264 17.87 -6.27 -15.42
CA TRP A 264 18.78 -5.93 -14.32
C TRP A 264 19.02 -4.42 -14.22
N ALA A 265 19.17 -3.71 -15.34
CA ALA A 265 19.31 -2.26 -15.34
C ALA A 265 18.07 -1.58 -14.72
N CYS A 266 16.85 -2.01 -15.09
CA CYS A 266 15.61 -1.50 -14.51
C CYS A 266 15.51 -1.77 -13.01
N ILE A 267 15.89 -2.98 -12.55
CA ILE A 267 15.91 -3.32 -11.13
C ILE A 267 16.90 -2.44 -10.36
N ILE A 268 18.09 -2.21 -10.90
CA ILE A 268 19.11 -1.34 -10.27
C ILE A 268 18.62 0.11 -10.19
N PHE A 269 18.08 0.66 -11.29
CA PHE A 269 17.54 2.02 -11.27
C PHE A 269 16.37 2.16 -10.29
N PHE A 270 15.48 1.16 -10.25
CA PHE A 270 14.39 1.13 -9.28
C PHE A 270 14.92 1.12 -7.85
N PHE A 271 15.92 0.28 -7.53
CA PHE A 271 16.53 0.23 -6.21
C PHE A 271 17.14 1.57 -5.79
N ILE A 272 17.92 2.21 -6.68
CA ILE A 272 18.54 3.51 -6.40
C ILE A 272 17.47 4.57 -6.15
N HIS A 273 16.43 4.62 -6.98
CA HIS A 273 15.38 5.63 -6.87
C HIS A 273 14.52 5.41 -5.61
N PHE A 274 14.17 4.16 -5.32
CA PHE A 274 13.34 3.79 -4.18
C PHE A 274 14.06 3.99 -2.84
N ASN A 275 15.40 3.85 -2.81
CA ASN A 275 16.20 4.12 -1.62
C ASN A 275 16.02 5.58 -1.13
N GLY A 276 16.04 6.55 -2.04
CA GLY A 276 15.84 7.96 -1.68
C GLY A 276 14.49 8.21 -1.01
N PHE A 277 13.43 7.63 -1.60
CA PHE A 277 12.08 7.68 -1.02
C PHE A 277 12.02 7.05 0.38
N ALA A 278 12.56 5.84 0.53
CA ALA A 278 12.54 5.11 1.80
C ALA A 278 13.31 5.84 2.91
N VAL A 279 14.48 6.42 2.59
CA VAL A 279 15.28 7.22 3.52
C VAL A 279 14.52 8.46 3.95
N GLN A 280 13.94 9.19 2.99
CA GLN A 280 13.20 10.42 3.29
C GLN A 280 11.99 10.11 4.18
N GLU A 281 11.15 9.14 3.85
CA GLU A 281 9.97 8.82 4.66
C GLU A 281 10.33 8.34 6.08
N THR A 282 11.44 7.62 6.24
CA THR A 282 11.86 7.07 7.53
C THR A 282 12.53 8.12 8.44
N ILE A 283 13.33 9.02 7.89
CA ILE A 283 14.13 9.96 8.69
C ILE A 283 13.38 11.26 8.97
N THR A 284 12.46 11.68 8.09
CA THR A 284 11.82 13.01 8.19
C THR A 284 11.16 13.23 9.56
N THR A 285 10.31 12.31 10.02
CA THR A 285 9.60 12.43 11.30
C THR A 285 10.53 12.56 12.52
N PRO A 286 11.47 11.64 12.78
CA PRO A 286 12.37 11.79 13.92
C PRO A 286 13.24 13.04 13.81
N LEU A 287 13.65 13.42 12.60
CA LEU A 287 14.47 14.61 12.37
C LEU A 287 13.73 15.90 12.73
N VAL A 288 12.49 16.08 12.25
CA VAL A 288 11.71 17.30 12.54
C VAL A 288 11.28 17.36 14.01
N ALA A 289 11.03 16.21 14.64
CA ALA A 289 10.77 16.12 16.07
C ALA A 289 12.00 16.54 16.90
N ASP A 290 13.20 16.07 16.53
CA ASP A 290 14.44 16.41 17.23
C ASP A 290 14.80 17.90 17.08
N TRP A 291 14.82 18.40 15.85
CA TRP A 291 15.37 19.71 15.50
C TRP A 291 14.39 20.85 15.73
N PHE A 292 13.11 20.62 15.47
CA PHE A 292 12.08 21.67 15.54
C PHE A 292 11.05 21.41 16.65
N GLY A 293 11.11 20.26 17.33
CA GLY A 293 10.13 19.91 18.36
C GLY A 293 8.72 19.67 17.81
N TRP A 294 8.62 19.34 16.51
CA TRP A 294 7.33 19.14 15.85
C TRP A 294 6.58 17.94 16.42
N ASP A 295 5.26 18.10 16.53
CA ASP A 295 4.35 17.03 16.92
C ASP A 295 3.87 16.23 15.70
N LYS A 296 3.04 15.21 15.95
CA LYS A 296 2.46 14.36 14.89
C LYS A 296 1.71 15.19 13.84
N THR A 297 1.01 16.24 14.24
CA THR A 297 0.19 17.07 13.36
C THR A 297 1.07 17.85 12.39
N ALA A 298 2.10 18.54 12.89
CA ALA A 298 3.06 19.26 12.06
C ALA A 298 3.82 18.31 11.11
N ALA A 299 4.19 17.11 11.57
CA ALA A 299 4.79 16.10 10.70
C ALA A 299 3.83 15.67 9.58
N ASN A 300 2.55 15.39 9.89
CA ASN A 300 1.54 15.06 8.88
C ASN A 300 1.36 16.18 7.85
N GLU A 301 1.29 17.44 8.29
CA GLU A 301 1.16 18.60 7.41
C GLU A 301 2.30 18.70 6.38
N LEU A 302 3.54 18.40 6.79
CA LEU A 302 4.69 18.35 5.89
C LEU A 302 4.51 17.31 4.78
N PHE A 303 4.08 16.09 5.13
CA PHE A 303 3.83 15.04 4.14
C PHE A 303 2.66 15.38 3.22
N ILE A 304 1.60 16.01 3.75
CA ILE A 304 0.45 16.49 2.95
C ILE A 304 0.91 17.55 1.95
N ALA A 305 1.69 18.54 2.38
CA ALA A 305 2.21 19.59 1.50
C ALA A 305 3.08 19.01 0.37
N SER A 306 3.94 18.04 0.69
CA SER A 306 4.73 17.30 -0.31
C SER A 306 3.84 16.54 -1.30
N GLY A 307 2.79 15.87 -0.81
CA GLY A 307 1.81 15.17 -1.64
C GLY A 307 1.07 16.11 -2.61
N VAL A 308 0.64 17.29 -2.14
CA VAL A 308 0.00 18.32 -2.97
C VAL A 308 0.96 18.84 -4.04
N ALA A 309 2.22 19.10 -3.69
CA ALA A 309 3.24 19.50 -4.67
C ALA A 309 3.43 18.43 -5.76
N ASN A 310 3.45 17.14 -5.39
CA ASN A 310 3.54 16.04 -6.34
C ASN A 310 2.31 15.98 -7.28
N LEU A 311 1.09 16.21 -6.78
CA LEU A 311 -0.11 16.29 -7.62
C LEU A 311 -0.06 17.46 -8.60
N LEU A 312 0.44 18.62 -8.17
CA LEU A 312 0.64 19.78 -9.04
C LEU A 312 1.65 19.48 -10.15
N CYS A 313 2.80 18.88 -9.79
CA CYS A 313 3.79 18.42 -10.77
C CYS A 313 3.19 17.43 -11.77
N ALA A 314 2.40 16.46 -11.31
CA ALA A 314 1.72 15.50 -12.17
C ALA A 314 0.73 16.21 -13.13
N ALA A 315 -0.09 17.12 -12.62
CA ALA A 315 -1.04 17.88 -13.44
C ALA A 315 -0.32 18.74 -14.51
N VAL A 316 0.79 19.39 -14.15
CA VAL A 316 1.62 20.14 -15.09
C VAL A 316 2.21 19.22 -16.15
N MET A 317 2.78 18.08 -15.77
CA MET A 317 3.32 17.10 -16.72
C MET A 317 2.25 16.55 -17.67
N THR A 318 1.03 16.31 -17.19
CA THR A 318 -0.10 15.92 -18.04
C THR A 318 -0.51 17.05 -18.99
N ALA A 319 -0.56 18.30 -18.51
CA ALA A 319 -0.86 19.46 -19.34
C ALA A 319 0.22 19.73 -20.42
N LEU A 320 1.48 19.38 -20.13
CA LEU A 320 2.59 19.51 -21.07
C LEU A 320 2.65 18.36 -22.09
N SER A 321 2.23 17.15 -21.69
CA SER A 321 2.32 15.95 -22.53
C SER A 321 1.07 15.69 -23.38
N THR A 322 -0.05 16.36 -23.11
CA THR A 322 -1.27 16.25 -23.93
C THR A 322 -1.07 16.88 -25.31
N PRO A 323 -1.22 16.12 -26.41
CA PRO A 323 -1.16 16.68 -27.77
C PRO A 323 -2.24 17.76 -27.93
N ARG A 324 -1.87 18.92 -28.50
CA ARG A 324 -2.86 19.93 -28.88
C ARG A 324 -3.38 19.61 -30.28
N GLU A 325 -4.70 19.44 -30.39
CA GLU A 325 -5.39 19.44 -31.68
C GLU A 325 -5.19 20.82 -32.33
N GLN A 326 -4.57 20.85 -33.51
CA GLN A 326 -4.50 22.08 -34.30
C GLN A 326 -5.86 22.33 -34.99
N PRO A 327 -6.19 23.59 -35.33
CA PRO A 327 -7.43 23.93 -36.02
C PRO A 327 -7.62 23.22 -37.38
N ASP A 328 -6.55 22.65 -37.94
CA ASP A 328 -6.54 21.89 -39.19
C ASP A 328 -6.73 20.37 -39.01
N GLY A 329 -6.94 19.90 -37.77
CA GLY A 329 -7.15 18.49 -37.43
C GLY A 329 -5.85 17.67 -37.35
N THR A 330 -4.67 18.28 -37.46
CA THR A 330 -3.40 17.56 -37.31
C THR A 330 -2.94 17.52 -35.84
N MET A 331 -2.45 16.36 -35.42
CA MET A 331 -1.86 16.13 -34.09
C MET A 331 -0.35 16.36 -34.16
N ARG A 332 0.17 17.43 -33.53
CA ARG A 332 1.61 17.60 -33.30
C ARG A 332 1.97 17.25 -31.86
N GLN A 333 2.93 16.33 -31.68
CA GLN A 333 3.75 16.32 -30.47
C GLN A 333 4.63 17.58 -30.48
N ARG A 334 4.70 18.28 -29.34
CA ARG A 334 5.59 19.43 -29.18
C ARG A 334 7.05 19.03 -29.32
#